data_AF-A0A978VTH6-F1
#
_entry.id   AF-A0A978VTH6-F1
#
_cell.length_a   1.000
_cell.length_b   1.000
_cell.length_c   1.000
_cell.angle_alpha   90.00
_cell.angle_beta   90.00
_cell.angle_gamma   90.00
#
_symmetry.space_group_name_H-M   'P 1'
#
loop_
_entity.id
_entity.type
_entity.pdbx_description
1 polymer ?
#
loop_
_entity_poly.entity_id
_entity_poly.type
_entity_poly.pdbx_seq_one_letter_code
_entity_poly.pdbx_strand_id
1 'polypeptide(L)'
;MALRLNSTVVLPSHRIPFKHRTFRSPRVSMASTLHSISTLAKQTDLLYGIINLLLSFRIVFFYDSVFRLPADIADCSLCIILVSEKKFITLETISFILEGLLEGYVSYIFFFTLLNRDTGNTKKPYCPPREVHVQVTHSMSPQKIEIFKSLEGWAEDNVLVHLKPVEKCWQPQDFLPEPESDGFYEQVKELRERAKEIPDDYFVVLVGDMITEEALPTYQTMLNTLDGVRDETGASLTSWAIWTRAWTAEENRHGDLLNKYLYLSGRVDMKQIEKTIQYLIGSGMVSSFLLFCEIIISHRLQFGDILVLFVRIAWTGDFDNLRHSDPKTENNPYLGFIYTSFQERATFISHGNTARLAKDHGDLKLAQICGTIAADEKRHETAYTKIVEKLFEIDPDATVMSLADMMKKKISMPAHLMYDGKDDNLFDHFSAVAQRLGVYTAKDYADILEFLVGRWKIENMTGLSGEGRRAQEFVCGLPQRIRRLEERAQGRAKELSPVPFSWVFDRSIKI
;
A
#
# COMPACT_ATOMS: atom_id res chain seq x y z
N MET A 1 -39.63 -23.07 30.15
CA MET A 1 -40.72 -22.73 29.22
C MET A 1 -40.09 -22.57 27.84
N ALA A 2 -39.95 -23.69 27.13
CA ALA A 2 -39.25 -23.79 25.86
C ALA A 2 -40.28 -23.83 24.72
N LEU A 3 -40.19 -22.89 23.78
CA LEU A 3 -41.06 -22.85 22.61
C LEU A 3 -40.44 -23.71 21.50
N ARG A 4 -41.07 -24.86 21.25
CA ARG A 4 -40.86 -25.70 20.07
C ARG A 4 -41.50 -25.03 18.86
N LEU A 5 -40.75 -24.90 17.77
CA LEU A 5 -41.30 -24.72 16.42
C LEU A 5 -40.91 -25.94 15.59
N ASN A 6 -41.89 -26.83 15.40
CA ASN A 6 -41.89 -27.88 14.39
C ASN A 6 -42.52 -27.30 13.13
N SER A 7 -41.78 -27.27 12.03
CA SER A 7 -42.37 -27.26 10.68
C SER A 7 -41.37 -27.84 9.68
N THR A 8 -41.49 -29.16 9.51
CA THR A 8 -40.91 -29.96 8.44
C THR A 8 -41.49 -29.51 7.10
N VAL A 9 -40.66 -28.95 6.21
CA VAL A 9 -41.01 -28.74 4.80
C VAL A 9 -40.24 -29.75 3.97
N VAL A 10 -40.97 -30.73 3.44
CA VAL A 10 -40.48 -31.75 2.51
C VAL A 10 -40.60 -31.19 1.08
N LEU A 11 -39.49 -31.06 0.36
CA LEU A 11 -39.48 -30.69 -1.06
C LEU A 11 -39.50 -31.97 -1.93
N PRO A 12 -40.33 -32.03 -3.00
CA PRO A 12 -40.43 -33.21 -3.85
C PRO A 12 -39.29 -33.30 -4.87
N SER A 13 -38.72 -34.50 -5.02
CA SER A 13 -37.74 -34.85 -6.04
C SER A 13 -38.40 -34.98 -7.42
N HIS A 14 -38.07 -34.10 -8.36
CA HIS A 14 -38.39 -34.27 -9.78
C HIS A 14 -37.12 -34.57 -10.58
N ARG A 15 -37.04 -35.81 -11.07
CA ARG A 15 -36.05 -36.27 -12.06
C ARG A 15 -36.45 -35.75 -13.44
N ILE A 16 -35.59 -34.97 -14.08
CA ILE A 16 -35.70 -34.59 -15.49
C ILE A 16 -34.71 -35.46 -16.29
N PRO A 17 -35.10 -36.10 -17.40
CA PRO A 17 -34.25 -37.03 -18.14
C PRO A 17 -33.23 -36.29 -19.01
N PHE A 18 -31.94 -36.61 -18.83
CA PHE A 18 -30.84 -36.15 -19.68
C PHE A 18 -30.89 -36.87 -21.04
N LYS A 19 -31.09 -36.12 -22.14
CA LYS A 19 -30.80 -36.57 -23.50
C LYS A 19 -29.29 -36.45 -23.76
N HIS A 20 -28.65 -37.55 -24.11
CA HIS A 20 -27.28 -37.60 -24.63
C HIS A 20 -27.15 -36.74 -25.92
N ARG A 21 -26.30 -35.70 -25.87
CA ARG A 21 -25.60 -35.18 -27.04
C ARG A 21 -24.11 -35.41 -26.85
N THR A 22 -23.55 -36.22 -27.72
CA THR A 22 -22.12 -36.48 -27.85
C THR A 22 -21.40 -35.23 -28.37
N PHE A 23 -20.52 -34.65 -27.56
CA PHE A 23 -19.48 -33.72 -28.02
C PHE A 23 -18.13 -34.43 -27.91
N ARG A 24 -17.45 -34.59 -29.05
CA ARG A 24 -16.09 -35.14 -29.13
C ARG A 24 -15.09 -34.15 -28.53
N SER A 25 -14.30 -34.56 -27.55
CA SER A 25 -13.08 -33.87 -27.15
C SER A 25 -11.91 -34.30 -28.06
N PRO A 26 -10.95 -33.42 -28.38
CA PRO A 26 -9.70 -33.84 -28.98
C PRO A 26 -8.84 -34.51 -27.90
N ARG A 27 -8.53 -35.80 -28.08
CA ARG A 27 -7.51 -36.50 -27.28
C ARG A 27 -6.15 -35.92 -27.63
N VAL A 28 -5.65 -34.99 -26.81
CA VAL A 28 -4.21 -34.67 -26.77
C VAL A 28 -3.52 -35.76 -25.95
N SER A 29 -2.51 -36.41 -26.54
CA SER A 29 -1.78 -37.53 -25.95
C SER A 29 -1.01 -37.11 -24.69
N MET A 30 -1.39 -37.67 -23.54
CA MET A 30 -0.75 -37.48 -22.22
C MET A 30 0.76 -37.79 -22.23
N ALA A 31 1.24 -38.58 -23.19
CA ALA A 31 2.66 -38.90 -23.36
C ALA A 31 3.50 -37.73 -23.92
N SER A 32 2.91 -36.85 -24.74
CA SER A 32 3.61 -35.69 -25.31
C SER A 32 3.84 -34.56 -24.29
N THR A 33 2.87 -34.38 -23.38
CA THR A 33 2.94 -33.42 -22.27
C THR A 33 3.98 -33.85 -21.23
N LEU A 34 4.03 -35.14 -20.88
CA LEU A 34 5.02 -35.67 -19.93
C LEU A 34 6.47 -35.62 -20.45
N HIS A 35 6.68 -35.85 -21.75
CA HIS A 35 8.01 -35.74 -22.36
C HIS A 35 8.52 -34.29 -22.35
N SER A 36 7.64 -33.34 -22.66
CA SER A 36 7.93 -31.91 -22.64
C SER A 36 8.25 -31.41 -21.23
N ILE A 37 7.48 -31.83 -20.21
CA ILE A 37 7.73 -31.51 -18.80
C ILE A 37 9.05 -32.10 -18.31
N SER A 38 9.41 -33.33 -18.68
CA SER A 38 10.69 -33.93 -18.28
C SER A 38 11.91 -33.27 -18.92
N THR A 39 11.73 -32.69 -20.11
CA THR A 39 12.79 -31.96 -20.83
C THR A 39 12.94 -30.54 -20.25
N LEU A 40 11.83 -29.92 -19.85
CA LEU A 40 11.78 -28.64 -19.15
C LEU A 40 12.44 -28.72 -17.76
N ALA A 41 12.14 -29.78 -17.00
CA ALA A 41 12.72 -30.03 -15.67
C ALA A 41 14.26 -30.16 -15.73
N LYS A 42 14.78 -30.83 -16.77
CA LYS A 42 16.23 -30.95 -17.01
C LYS A 42 16.89 -29.62 -17.39
N GLN A 43 16.20 -28.73 -18.11
CA GLN A 43 16.71 -27.41 -18.43
C GLN A 43 16.67 -26.45 -17.23
N THR A 44 15.64 -26.54 -16.38
CA THR A 44 15.58 -25.78 -15.13
C THR A 44 16.63 -26.23 -14.12
N ASP A 45 16.92 -27.53 -14.01
CA ASP A 45 17.99 -28.05 -13.15
C ASP A 45 19.38 -27.64 -13.65
N LEU A 46 19.58 -27.57 -14.98
CA LEU A 46 20.81 -27.07 -15.57
C LEU A 46 20.99 -25.56 -15.31
N LEU A 47 19.91 -24.78 -15.41
CA LEU A 47 19.93 -23.34 -15.13
C LEU A 47 20.17 -23.07 -13.63
N TYR A 48 19.52 -23.82 -12.74
CA TYR A 48 19.76 -23.78 -11.30
C TYR A 48 21.18 -24.21 -10.96
N GLY A 49 21.72 -25.21 -11.67
CA GLY A 49 23.09 -25.67 -11.56
C GLY A 49 24.11 -24.61 -11.99
N ILE A 50 23.87 -23.91 -13.09
CA ILE A 50 24.75 -22.83 -13.59
C ILE A 50 24.68 -21.60 -12.68
N ILE A 51 23.48 -21.21 -12.21
CA ILE A 51 23.31 -20.09 -11.27
C ILE A 51 23.98 -20.39 -9.93
N ASN A 52 23.82 -21.59 -9.38
CA ASN A 52 24.53 -21.98 -8.15
C ASN A 52 26.04 -22.12 -8.36
N LEU A 53 26.49 -22.57 -9.54
CA LEU A 53 27.91 -22.61 -9.89
C LEU A 53 28.50 -21.19 -9.91
N LEU A 54 27.81 -20.24 -10.56
CA LEU A 54 28.20 -18.82 -10.62
C LEU A 54 28.16 -18.13 -9.24
N LEU A 55 27.21 -18.49 -8.38
CA LEU A 55 27.13 -18.00 -6.99
C LEU A 55 28.18 -18.64 -6.07
N SER A 56 28.62 -19.88 -6.36
CA SER A 56 29.66 -20.57 -5.57
C SER A 56 31.09 -20.08 -5.84
N PHE A 57 31.32 -19.45 -7.00
CA PHE A 57 32.55 -18.72 -7.27
C PHE A 57 32.50 -17.32 -6.62
N ARG A 58 32.94 -17.22 -5.36
CA ARG A 58 33.24 -15.93 -4.71
C ARG A 58 34.26 -15.17 -5.59
N ILE A 59 33.79 -14.14 -6.29
CA ILE A 59 34.65 -13.20 -7.03
C ILE A 59 35.46 -12.40 -6.01
N VAL A 60 36.70 -12.83 -5.76
CA VAL A 60 37.67 -12.13 -4.92
C VAL A 60 38.56 -11.29 -5.85
N PHE A 61 38.43 -9.97 -5.80
CA PHE A 61 39.38 -9.06 -6.43
C PHE A 61 40.50 -8.74 -5.44
N PHE A 62 41.73 -9.18 -5.73
CA PHE A 62 42.94 -8.63 -5.11
C PHE A 62 43.59 -7.65 -6.10
N TYR A 63 43.80 -6.42 -5.64
CA TYR A 63 44.70 -5.47 -6.29
C TYR A 63 45.80 -5.16 -5.27
N ASP A 64 46.97 -5.77 -5.42
CA ASP A 64 48.18 -5.10 -4.97
C ASP A 64 49.41 -5.49 -5.79
N SER A 65 50.26 -4.48 -5.94
CA SER A 65 51.49 -4.33 -6.70
C SER A 65 52.32 -5.58 -7.02
N VAL A 66 52.66 -5.76 -8.30
CA VAL A 66 53.96 -6.19 -8.89
C VAL A 66 53.65 -6.82 -10.25
N PHE A 67 53.78 -6.05 -11.34
CA PHE A 67 54.30 -6.44 -12.66
C PHE A 67 54.03 -5.29 -13.64
N ARG A 68 55.12 -4.63 -14.11
CA ARG A 68 55.06 -3.74 -15.28
C ARG A 68 54.96 -4.62 -16.53
N LEU A 69 53.89 -4.48 -17.31
CA LEU A 69 53.83 -4.97 -18.69
C LEU A 69 54.13 -3.82 -19.67
N PRO A 70 54.83 -4.07 -20.79
CA PRO A 70 55.27 -3.01 -21.70
C PRO A 70 54.11 -2.41 -22.51
N ALA A 71 54.24 -1.14 -22.86
CA ALA A 71 53.41 -0.45 -23.84
C ALA A 71 53.58 -1.14 -25.19
N ASP A 72 52.56 -1.88 -25.62
CA ASP A 72 52.16 -2.20 -27.01
C ASP A 72 51.18 -3.39 -27.01
N ILE A 73 50.06 -3.28 -26.27
CA ILE A 73 48.85 -4.07 -26.49
C ILE A 73 47.63 -3.15 -26.33
N ALA A 74 46.81 -3.16 -27.37
CA ALA A 74 45.66 -2.31 -27.64
C ALA A 74 44.45 -2.56 -26.72
N ASP A 75 43.53 -1.58 -26.72
CA ASP A 75 42.09 -1.70 -26.46
C ASP A 75 41.67 -2.71 -25.38
N CYS A 76 41.85 -2.31 -24.12
CA CYS A 76 41.39 -3.06 -22.96
C CYS A 76 39.86 -3.05 -22.84
N SER A 77 39.24 -4.01 -23.51
CA SER A 77 38.03 -4.66 -22.98
C SER A 77 38.40 -5.36 -21.67
N LEU A 78 37.62 -5.09 -20.63
CA LEU A 78 37.79 -5.56 -19.25
C LEU A 78 37.96 -7.10 -19.19
N CYS A 79 39.19 -7.60 -18.97
CA CYS A 79 39.44 -9.02 -18.75
C CYS A 79 39.11 -9.41 -17.30
N ILE A 80 38.09 -10.25 -17.10
CA ILE A 80 37.86 -10.98 -15.84
C ILE A 80 38.56 -12.34 -15.95
N ILE A 81 39.55 -12.60 -15.10
CA ILE A 81 40.23 -13.90 -15.02
C ILE A 81 39.55 -14.74 -13.93
N LEU A 82 38.85 -15.80 -14.33
CA LEU A 82 38.37 -16.84 -13.40
C LEU A 82 39.42 -17.95 -13.32
N VAL A 83 39.97 -18.20 -12.12
CA VAL A 83 40.89 -19.31 -11.86
C VAL A 83 40.14 -20.43 -11.14
N SER A 84 39.80 -21.49 -11.88
CA SER A 84 39.73 -22.86 -11.35
C SER A 84 39.75 -23.87 -12.50
N GLU A 85 40.74 -24.75 -12.46
CA GLU A 85 40.91 -26.01 -13.21
C GLU A 85 40.53 -26.01 -14.72
N LYS A 86 41.51 -25.57 -15.54
CA LYS A 86 41.79 -26.07 -16.90
C LYS A 86 40.68 -25.99 -17.98
N LYS A 87 39.82 -24.96 -18.02
CA LYS A 87 39.14 -24.57 -19.27
C LYS A 87 39.00 -23.05 -19.41
N PHE A 88 39.52 -22.51 -20.52
CA PHE A 88 39.29 -21.13 -20.94
C PHE A 88 37.92 -21.03 -21.62
N ILE A 89 37.04 -20.16 -21.12
CA ILE A 89 35.78 -19.80 -21.79
C ILE A 89 35.95 -18.36 -22.29
N THR A 90 35.80 -18.13 -23.59
CA THR A 90 35.93 -16.80 -24.20
C THR A 90 34.68 -15.96 -23.94
N LEU A 91 34.83 -14.62 -23.92
CA LEU A 91 33.71 -13.67 -23.77
C LEU A 91 32.61 -13.86 -24.83
N GLU A 92 32.98 -14.23 -26.06
CA GLU A 92 32.01 -14.58 -27.11
C GLU A 92 31.14 -15.79 -26.74
N THR A 93 31.71 -16.77 -26.05
CA THR A 93 30.96 -17.96 -25.62
C THR A 93 29.98 -17.62 -24.51
N ILE A 94 30.35 -16.72 -23.59
CA ILE A 94 29.46 -16.22 -22.54
C ILE A 94 28.34 -15.35 -23.14
N SER A 95 28.68 -14.48 -24.10
CA SER A 95 27.70 -13.66 -24.83
C SER A 95 26.68 -14.53 -25.57
N PHE A 96 27.13 -15.57 -26.27
CA PHE A 96 26.27 -16.50 -27.00
C PHE A 96 25.35 -17.31 -26.08
N ILE A 97 25.85 -17.72 -24.90
CA ILE A 97 25.04 -18.41 -23.88
C ILE A 97 24.00 -17.46 -23.28
N LEU A 98 24.37 -16.20 -23.01
CA LEU A 98 23.45 -15.19 -22.49
C LEU A 98 22.40 -14.78 -23.52
N GLU A 99 22.75 -14.63 -24.80
CA GLU A 99 21.81 -14.38 -25.89
C GLU A 99 20.82 -15.53 -26.06
N GLY A 100 21.29 -16.78 -26.06
CA GLY A 100 20.40 -17.96 -26.13
C GLY A 100 19.49 -18.10 -24.91
N LEU A 101 19.97 -17.75 -23.71
CA LEU A 101 19.15 -17.73 -22.49
C LEU A 101 18.12 -16.60 -22.50
N LEU A 102 18.48 -15.42 -23.01
CA LEU A 102 17.59 -14.27 -23.15
C LEU A 102 16.52 -14.51 -24.21
N GLU A 103 16.85 -15.07 -25.37
CA GLU A 103 15.86 -15.46 -26.39
C GLU A 103 14.88 -16.53 -25.88
N GLY A 104 15.38 -17.48 -25.08
CA GLY A 104 14.56 -18.48 -24.39
C GLY A 104 13.64 -17.86 -23.33
N TYR A 105 14.14 -16.90 -22.53
CA TYR A 105 13.37 -16.21 -21.50
C TYR A 105 12.33 -15.23 -22.08
N VAL A 106 12.70 -14.51 -23.13
CA VAL A 106 11.79 -13.60 -23.87
C VAL A 106 10.72 -14.41 -24.59
N SER A 107 11.08 -15.54 -25.21
CA SER A 107 10.08 -16.47 -25.77
C SER A 107 9.19 -17.09 -24.69
N TYR A 108 9.72 -17.42 -23.51
CA TYR A 108 8.94 -17.90 -22.38
C TYR A 108 7.95 -16.84 -21.87
N ILE A 109 8.39 -15.60 -21.65
CA ILE A 109 7.52 -14.48 -21.25
C ILE A 109 6.49 -14.18 -22.35
N PHE A 110 6.88 -14.17 -23.63
CA PHE A 110 5.98 -13.91 -24.74
C PHE A 110 4.94 -15.03 -24.91
N PHE A 111 5.34 -16.29 -24.74
CA PHE A 111 4.45 -17.46 -24.79
C PHE A 111 3.54 -17.53 -23.56
N PHE A 112 4.00 -17.13 -22.38
CA PHE A 112 3.17 -17.00 -21.17
C PHE A 112 2.17 -15.83 -21.30
N THR A 113 2.56 -14.75 -21.97
CA THR A 113 1.70 -13.59 -22.27
C THR A 113 0.66 -13.93 -23.35
N LEU A 114 1.01 -14.77 -24.34
CA LEU A 114 0.10 -15.28 -25.37
C LEU A 114 -0.86 -16.35 -24.85
N LEU A 115 -0.40 -17.27 -23.97
CA LEU A 115 -1.27 -18.26 -23.33
C LEU A 115 -2.28 -17.63 -22.35
N ASN A 116 -1.93 -16.49 -21.74
CA ASN A 116 -2.87 -15.73 -20.90
C ASN A 116 -3.81 -14.81 -21.69
N ARG A 117 -3.60 -14.62 -23.01
CA ARG A 117 -4.48 -13.78 -23.85
C ARG A 117 -5.76 -14.49 -24.32
N ASP A 118 -5.80 -15.82 -24.29
CA ASP A 118 -6.93 -16.61 -24.81
C ASP A 118 -7.56 -17.54 -23.75
N THR A 119 -7.66 -17.07 -22.50
CA THR A 119 -8.74 -17.54 -21.63
C THR A 119 -9.79 -16.43 -21.59
N GLY A 120 -10.93 -16.68 -22.24
CA GLY A 120 -12.05 -15.75 -22.24
C GLY A 120 -12.28 -15.21 -20.83
N ASN A 121 -12.39 -13.88 -20.75
CA ASN A 121 -12.58 -13.08 -19.54
C ASN A 121 -13.81 -13.55 -18.77
N THR A 122 -13.67 -14.66 -18.07
CA THR A 122 -14.55 -15.07 -16.98
C THR A 122 -13.96 -14.38 -15.77
N LYS A 123 -14.24 -13.07 -15.61
CA LYS A 123 -13.98 -12.37 -14.35
C LYS A 123 -14.56 -13.26 -13.26
N LYS A 124 -13.70 -13.91 -12.47
CA LYS A 124 -14.17 -14.73 -11.35
C LYS A 124 -15.01 -13.78 -10.49
N PRO A 125 -16.26 -14.12 -10.16
CA PRO A 125 -17.23 -13.16 -9.63
C PRO A 125 -16.84 -12.51 -8.29
N TYR A 126 -15.77 -13.00 -7.64
CA TYR A 126 -15.30 -12.56 -6.33
C TYR A 126 -13.80 -12.21 -6.29
N CYS A 127 -13.11 -12.11 -7.44
CA CYS A 127 -11.70 -11.70 -7.42
C CYS A 127 -11.61 -10.17 -7.39
N PRO A 128 -10.77 -9.58 -6.53
CA PRO A 128 -10.54 -8.15 -6.57
C PRO A 128 -10.01 -7.73 -7.95
N PRO A 129 -10.36 -6.53 -8.44
CA PRO A 129 -9.90 -6.03 -9.74
C PRO A 129 -8.37 -5.97 -9.87
N ARG A 130 -7.66 -5.92 -8.74
CA ARG A 130 -6.21 -5.87 -8.64
C ARG A 130 -5.73 -7.01 -7.72
N GLU A 131 -4.87 -7.88 -8.23
CA GLU A 131 -4.22 -8.95 -7.47
C GLU A 131 -2.80 -8.56 -7.06
N VAL A 132 -2.33 -9.06 -5.91
CA VAL A 132 -0.95 -8.85 -5.45
C VAL A 132 -0.16 -10.15 -5.56
N HIS A 133 1.11 -10.04 -5.96
CA HIS A 133 2.02 -11.18 -6.09
C HIS A 133 3.23 -10.99 -5.17
N VAL A 134 3.57 -12.06 -4.42
CA VAL A 134 4.59 -12.13 -3.34
C VAL A 134 4.16 -11.36 -2.07
N GLN A 135 4.37 -11.95 -0.89
CA GLN A 135 4.08 -11.34 0.41
C GLN A 135 5.17 -11.73 1.40
N VAL A 136 5.76 -10.74 2.08
CA VAL A 136 6.60 -10.93 3.27
C VAL A 136 5.70 -10.81 4.49
N THR A 137 5.70 -11.82 5.34
CA THR A 137 4.94 -11.86 6.60
C THR A 137 5.88 -12.20 7.75
N HIS A 138 5.54 -11.72 8.94
CA HIS A 138 6.27 -11.99 10.18
C HIS A 138 7.77 -11.65 10.09
N SER A 139 8.10 -10.42 9.66
CA SER A 139 9.50 -9.99 9.52
C SER A 139 10.17 -9.64 10.86
N MET A 140 9.38 -9.45 11.92
CA MET A 140 9.89 -9.26 13.27
C MET A 140 10.42 -10.58 13.85
N SER A 141 11.61 -10.53 14.46
CA SER A 141 12.13 -11.67 15.23
C SER A 141 11.14 -12.08 16.35
N PRO A 142 10.79 -13.38 16.49
CA PRO A 142 9.80 -13.83 17.47
C PRO A 142 10.13 -13.45 18.92
N GLN A 143 11.41 -13.32 19.26
CA GLN A 143 11.86 -12.90 20.59
C GLN A 143 11.39 -11.48 20.94
N LYS A 144 11.20 -10.61 19.94
CA LYS A 144 10.72 -9.23 20.15
C LYS A 144 9.23 -9.16 20.51
N ILE A 145 8.47 -10.24 20.37
CA ILE A 145 7.07 -10.31 20.87
C ILE A 145 7.04 -10.06 22.39
N GLU A 146 8.04 -10.52 23.13
CA GLU A 146 8.12 -10.33 24.58
C GLU A 146 8.26 -8.86 24.97
N ILE A 147 8.77 -7.98 24.08
CA ILE A 147 8.81 -6.53 24.31
C ILE A 147 7.38 -6.01 24.49
N PHE A 148 6.49 -6.32 23.54
CA PHE A 148 5.10 -5.85 23.58
C PHE A 148 4.30 -6.44 24.72
N LYS A 149 4.54 -7.71 25.08
CA LYS A 149 3.96 -8.31 26.30
C LYS A 149 4.42 -7.57 27.56
N SER A 150 5.71 -7.26 27.68
CA SER A 150 6.24 -6.54 28.84
C SER A 150 5.73 -5.10 28.95
N LEU A 151 5.28 -4.51 27.83
CA LEU A 151 4.76 -3.15 27.75
C LEU A 151 3.24 -3.05 27.97
N GLU A 152 2.54 -4.13 28.30
CA GLU A 152 1.08 -4.11 28.47
C GLU A 152 0.61 -3.11 29.54
N GLY A 153 1.23 -3.13 30.73
CA GLY A 153 0.94 -2.16 31.78
C GLY A 153 1.37 -0.73 31.43
N TRP A 154 2.48 -0.58 30.70
CA TRP A 154 2.88 0.73 30.19
C TRP A 154 1.85 1.29 29.19
N ALA A 155 1.31 0.45 28.30
CA ALA A 155 0.30 0.84 27.33
C ALA A 155 -1.03 1.22 28.01
N GLU A 156 -1.40 0.53 29.09
CA GLU A 156 -2.55 0.92 29.92
C GLU A 156 -2.42 2.36 30.42
N ASP A 157 -1.27 2.69 31.02
CA ASP A 157 -1.04 4.00 31.64
C ASP A 157 -0.73 5.13 30.65
N ASN A 158 -0.21 4.81 29.45
CA ASN A 158 0.36 5.82 28.54
C ASN A 158 -0.30 5.90 27.17
N VAL A 159 -1.00 4.85 26.74
CA VAL A 159 -1.67 4.76 25.44
C VAL A 159 -3.18 4.83 25.63
N LEU A 160 -3.78 3.98 26.48
CA LEU A 160 -5.23 3.93 26.67
C LEU A 160 -5.82 5.23 27.21
N VAL A 161 -5.03 6.01 27.95
CA VAL A 161 -5.41 7.35 28.44
C VAL A 161 -5.74 8.35 27.33
N HIS A 162 -5.36 8.06 26.08
CA HIS A 162 -5.70 8.89 24.92
C HIS A 162 -7.07 8.60 24.34
N LEU A 163 -7.71 7.48 24.72
CA LEU A 163 -9.08 7.17 24.36
C LEU A 163 -10.05 8.05 25.15
N LYS A 164 -11.11 8.51 24.50
CA LYS A 164 -12.20 9.20 25.19
C LYS A 164 -13.18 8.13 25.69
N PRO A 165 -13.63 8.20 26.95
CA PRO A 165 -14.75 7.40 27.40
C PRO A 165 -15.98 7.66 26.51
N VAL A 166 -16.72 6.60 26.13
CA VAL A 166 -17.86 6.69 25.21
C VAL A 166 -18.87 7.77 25.62
N GLU A 167 -19.18 7.87 26.91
CA GLU A 167 -20.09 8.88 27.48
C GLU A 167 -19.62 10.34 27.32
N LYS A 168 -18.37 10.55 26.90
CA LYS A 168 -17.77 11.87 26.61
C LYS A 168 -17.40 12.02 25.12
N CYS A 169 -17.65 11.00 24.31
CA CYS A 169 -17.45 11.08 22.86
C CYS A 169 -18.62 11.83 22.24
N TRP A 170 -18.29 12.62 21.20
CA TRP A 170 -19.30 13.07 20.26
C TRP A 170 -19.88 11.88 19.49
N GLN A 171 -21.11 12.00 19.02
CA GLN A 171 -21.76 11.02 18.15
C GLN A 171 -22.15 11.68 16.82
N PRO A 172 -22.25 10.94 15.71
CA PRO A 172 -22.65 11.50 14.42
C PRO A 172 -23.93 12.33 14.48
N GLN A 173 -24.90 11.94 15.32
CA GLN A 173 -26.17 12.65 15.49
C GLN A 173 -25.99 14.09 16.02
N ASP A 174 -24.91 14.39 16.74
CA ASP A 174 -24.63 15.75 17.27
C ASP A 174 -24.46 16.80 16.16
N PHE A 175 -24.15 16.35 14.93
CA PHE A 175 -23.84 17.22 13.79
C PHE A 175 -24.83 17.11 12.63
N LEU A 176 -25.77 16.16 12.70
CA LEU A 176 -26.72 15.87 11.64
C LEU A 176 -28.11 16.44 11.98
N PRO A 177 -28.98 16.66 10.96
CA PRO A 177 -30.38 16.98 11.21
C PRO A 177 -31.04 15.96 12.15
N GLU A 178 -31.78 16.44 13.14
CA GLU A 178 -32.43 15.60 14.16
C GLU A 178 -33.70 14.93 13.59
N PRO A 179 -33.72 13.62 13.32
CA PRO A 179 -34.84 12.94 12.68
C PRO A 179 -36.14 12.98 13.48
N GLU A 180 -36.08 13.08 14.82
CA GLU A 180 -37.27 13.14 15.67
C GLU A 180 -37.82 14.56 15.86
N SER A 181 -37.11 15.58 15.37
CA SER A 181 -37.50 16.98 15.50
C SER A 181 -38.57 17.37 14.47
N ASP A 182 -39.57 18.17 14.89
CA ASP A 182 -40.51 18.84 13.97
C ASP A 182 -39.79 19.69 12.90
N GLY A 183 -38.56 20.13 13.19
CA GLY A 183 -37.71 20.91 12.28
C GLY A 183 -36.86 20.08 11.32
N PHE A 184 -36.94 18.75 11.33
CA PHE A 184 -36.06 17.86 10.56
C PHE A 184 -35.97 18.26 9.07
N TYR A 185 -37.11 18.44 8.41
CA TYR A 185 -37.15 18.76 6.98
C TYR A 185 -36.51 20.12 6.65
N GLU A 186 -36.67 21.12 7.52
CA GLU A 186 -36.01 22.42 7.31
C GLU A 186 -34.51 22.32 7.56
N GLN A 187 -34.07 21.58 8.58
CA GLN A 187 -32.64 21.34 8.82
C GLN A 187 -31.96 20.61 7.65
N VAL A 188 -32.63 19.61 7.05
CA VAL A 188 -32.15 18.93 5.84
C VAL A 188 -32.09 19.90 4.66
N LYS A 189 -33.11 20.74 4.48
CA LYS A 189 -33.14 21.75 3.42
C LYS A 189 -32.01 22.76 3.57
N GLU A 190 -31.77 23.29 4.78
CA GLU A 190 -30.65 24.19 5.09
C GLU A 190 -29.28 23.54 4.81
N LEU A 191 -29.11 22.25 5.11
CA LEU A 191 -27.91 21.50 4.74
C LEU A 191 -27.72 21.47 3.23
N ARG A 192 -28.77 21.14 2.48
CA ARG A 192 -28.72 21.07 1.01
C ARG A 192 -28.47 22.43 0.37
N GLU A 193 -29.03 23.51 0.90
CA GLU A 193 -28.78 24.87 0.39
C GLU A 193 -27.30 25.25 0.56
N ARG A 194 -26.70 25.01 1.72
CA ARG A 194 -25.26 25.28 1.94
C ARG A 194 -24.38 24.41 1.06
N ALA A 195 -24.74 23.13 0.87
CA ALA A 195 -24.02 22.21 0.01
C ALA A 195 -24.00 22.60 -1.49
N LYS A 196 -24.91 23.47 -1.95
CA LYS A 196 -24.87 23.99 -3.33
C LYS A 196 -23.71 24.96 -3.58
N GLU A 197 -23.29 25.69 -2.55
CA GLU A 197 -22.20 26.68 -2.64
C GLU A 197 -20.81 26.03 -2.62
N ILE A 198 -20.74 24.74 -2.32
CA ILE A 198 -19.50 23.96 -2.27
C ILE A 198 -19.23 23.35 -3.66
N PRO A 199 -18.04 23.54 -4.25
CA PRO A 199 -17.71 23.07 -5.59
C PRO A 199 -17.58 21.54 -5.65
N ASP A 200 -17.78 20.98 -6.85
CA ASP A 200 -17.64 19.53 -7.05
C ASP A 200 -16.21 19.03 -6.78
N ASP A 201 -15.18 19.85 -7.02
CA ASP A 201 -13.79 19.55 -6.71
C ASP A 201 -13.63 19.20 -5.22
N TYR A 202 -14.29 19.95 -4.33
CA TYR A 202 -14.28 19.69 -2.89
C TYR A 202 -15.00 18.38 -2.57
N PHE A 203 -16.16 18.13 -3.19
CA PHE A 203 -16.91 16.89 -2.97
C PHE A 203 -16.13 15.65 -3.42
N VAL A 204 -15.35 15.71 -4.50
CA VAL A 204 -14.49 14.59 -4.89
C VAL A 204 -13.48 14.25 -3.79
N VAL A 205 -12.88 15.26 -3.15
CA VAL A 205 -11.94 15.02 -2.05
C VAL A 205 -12.64 14.50 -0.81
N LEU A 206 -13.75 15.14 -0.38
CA LEU A 206 -14.51 14.71 0.78
C LEU A 206 -15.06 13.28 0.63
N VAL A 207 -15.43 12.88 -0.59
CA VAL A 207 -15.83 11.51 -0.90
C VAL A 207 -14.65 10.55 -0.78
N GLY A 208 -13.47 10.91 -1.30
CA GLY A 208 -12.27 10.08 -1.15
C GLY A 208 -11.86 9.89 0.31
N ASP A 209 -11.95 10.94 1.12
CA ASP A 209 -11.75 10.87 2.58
C ASP A 209 -12.77 9.90 3.20
N MET A 210 -14.07 10.09 2.93
CA MET A 210 -15.14 9.23 3.46
C MET A 210 -15.01 7.76 3.03
N ILE A 211 -14.66 7.47 1.77
CA ILE A 211 -14.45 6.09 1.29
C ILE A 211 -13.30 5.43 2.05
N THR A 212 -12.28 6.21 2.40
CA THR A 212 -11.15 5.74 3.21
C THR A 212 -11.64 5.39 4.61
N GLU A 213 -12.42 6.26 5.27
CA GLU A 213 -13.00 5.96 6.58
C GLU A 213 -13.88 4.69 6.59
N GLU A 214 -14.69 4.50 5.55
CA GLU A 214 -15.60 3.35 5.43
C GLU A 214 -14.87 2.01 5.23
N ALA A 215 -13.59 2.02 4.85
CA ALA A 215 -12.76 0.83 4.74
C ALA A 215 -12.18 0.36 6.10
N LEU A 216 -12.69 0.90 7.21
CA LEU A 216 -12.32 0.56 8.58
C LEU A 216 -12.14 -0.94 8.90
N PRO A 217 -12.95 -1.90 8.39
CA PRO A 217 -12.72 -3.31 8.64
C PRO A 217 -11.33 -3.79 8.20
N THR A 218 -10.77 -3.21 7.12
CA THR A 218 -9.42 -3.49 6.66
C THR A 218 -8.37 -2.99 7.65
N TYR A 219 -8.60 -1.84 8.29
CA TYR A 219 -7.63 -1.22 9.20
C TYR A 219 -7.58 -1.92 10.55
N GLN A 220 -8.74 -2.29 11.10
CA GLN A 220 -8.80 -3.15 12.28
C GLN A 220 -8.13 -4.50 11.99
N THR A 221 -8.36 -5.07 10.80
CA THR A 221 -7.69 -6.32 10.38
C THR A 221 -6.18 -6.14 10.37
N MET A 222 -5.67 -5.05 9.80
CA MET A 222 -4.24 -4.73 9.77
C MET A 222 -3.64 -4.66 11.17
N LEU A 223 -4.27 -3.96 12.13
CA LEU A 223 -3.79 -3.94 13.52
C LEU A 223 -3.79 -5.34 14.13
N ASN A 224 -4.79 -6.16 13.81
CA ASN A 224 -4.89 -7.55 14.25
C ASN A 224 -3.99 -8.53 13.47
N THR A 225 -3.21 -8.07 12.49
CA THR A 225 -2.13 -8.88 11.90
C THR A 225 -0.79 -8.66 12.60
N LEU A 226 -0.65 -7.62 13.44
CA LEU A 226 0.61 -7.26 14.07
C LEU A 226 0.97 -8.19 15.24
N ASP A 227 2.17 -8.77 15.17
CA ASP A 227 2.69 -9.76 16.10
C ASP A 227 2.89 -9.17 17.50
N GLY A 228 2.31 -9.80 18.51
CA GLY A 228 2.44 -9.38 19.92
C GLY A 228 1.45 -8.30 20.38
N VAL A 229 0.66 -7.73 19.47
CA VAL A 229 -0.36 -6.70 19.81
C VAL A 229 -1.77 -7.04 19.30
N ARG A 230 -1.91 -8.03 18.41
CA ARG A 230 -3.21 -8.47 17.86
C ARG A 230 -4.19 -8.99 18.92
N ASP A 231 -5.48 -8.83 18.65
CA ASP A 231 -6.55 -9.44 19.44
C ASP A 231 -6.73 -10.92 19.07
N GLU A 232 -6.30 -11.83 19.95
CA GLU A 232 -6.39 -13.28 19.74
C GLU A 232 -7.81 -13.86 19.81
N THR A 233 -8.75 -13.14 20.43
CA THR A 233 -10.09 -13.70 20.73
C THR A 233 -11.26 -12.84 20.22
N GLY A 234 -10.97 -11.61 19.77
CA GLY A 234 -11.97 -10.58 19.49
C GLY A 234 -12.49 -9.88 20.75
N ALA A 235 -12.02 -10.29 21.93
CA ALA A 235 -12.35 -9.72 23.22
C ALA A 235 -11.18 -9.83 24.22
N SER A 236 -9.93 -9.93 23.72
CA SER A 236 -8.75 -10.03 24.57
C SER A 236 -8.66 -8.83 25.52
N LEU A 237 -8.28 -9.08 26.77
CA LEU A 237 -8.16 -8.05 27.79
C LEU A 237 -6.82 -7.32 27.78
N THR A 238 -5.91 -7.71 26.88
CA THR A 238 -4.64 -7.00 26.74
C THR A 238 -4.87 -5.53 26.37
N SER A 239 -4.04 -4.64 26.90
CA SER A 239 -4.10 -3.20 26.59
C SER A 239 -4.05 -2.93 25.08
N TRP A 240 -3.27 -3.70 24.34
CA TRP A 240 -3.18 -3.60 22.88
C TRP A 240 -4.51 -3.94 22.17
N ALA A 241 -5.17 -5.03 22.58
CA ALA A 241 -6.46 -5.41 22.01
C ALA A 241 -7.57 -4.42 22.42
N ILE A 242 -7.54 -3.91 23.66
CA ILE A 242 -8.45 -2.86 24.12
C ILE A 242 -8.28 -1.60 23.27
N TRP A 243 -7.03 -1.16 23.03
CA TRP A 243 -6.73 -0.05 22.14
C TRP A 243 -7.32 -0.29 20.75
N THR A 244 -6.99 -1.42 20.10
CA THR A 244 -7.47 -1.73 18.74
C THR A 244 -8.99 -1.66 18.64
N ARG A 245 -9.72 -2.26 19.59
CA ARG A 245 -11.20 -2.24 19.57
C ARG A 245 -11.75 -0.84 19.85
N ALA A 246 -11.19 -0.11 20.81
CA ALA A 246 -11.69 1.21 21.19
C ALA A 246 -11.36 2.28 20.13
N TRP A 247 -10.15 2.25 19.55
CA TRP A 247 -9.77 3.04 18.38
C TRP A 247 -10.75 2.77 17.23
N THR A 248 -10.99 1.50 16.88
CA THR A 248 -11.95 1.13 15.82
C THR A 248 -13.36 1.68 16.13
N ALA A 249 -13.79 1.65 17.38
CA ALA A 249 -15.09 2.22 17.77
C ALA A 249 -15.13 3.76 17.65
N GLU A 250 -14.02 4.44 17.92
CA GLU A 250 -13.90 5.88 17.68
C GLU A 250 -13.92 6.21 16.18
N GLU A 251 -13.15 5.49 15.35
CA GLU A 251 -13.06 5.63 13.89
C GLU A 251 -14.39 5.39 13.16
N ASN A 252 -15.17 4.40 13.61
CA ASN A 252 -16.45 4.07 12.97
C ASN A 252 -17.38 5.29 12.84
N ARG A 253 -17.31 6.22 13.80
CA ARG A 253 -18.14 7.43 13.81
C ARG A 253 -17.76 8.40 12.69
N HIS A 254 -16.52 8.37 12.20
CA HIS A 254 -16.04 9.27 11.13
C HIS A 254 -16.73 8.94 9.81
N GLY A 255 -16.64 7.67 9.38
CA GLY A 255 -17.37 7.16 8.21
C GLY A 255 -18.87 7.37 8.33
N ASP A 256 -19.45 7.02 9.49
CA ASP A 256 -20.87 7.17 9.76
C ASP A 256 -21.39 8.62 9.58
N LEU A 257 -20.60 9.60 10.03
CA LEU A 257 -20.94 11.01 9.96
C LEU A 257 -20.79 11.56 8.54
N LEU A 258 -19.66 11.27 7.89
CA LEU A 258 -19.40 11.72 6.52
C LEU A 258 -20.38 11.09 5.52
N ASN A 259 -20.70 9.81 5.68
CA ASN A 259 -21.68 9.10 4.86
C ASN A 259 -23.04 9.79 4.89
N LYS A 260 -23.60 9.99 6.09
CA LYS A 260 -24.91 10.63 6.26
C LYS A 260 -24.91 12.08 5.77
N TYR A 261 -23.81 12.82 5.98
CA TYR A 261 -23.66 14.17 5.43
C TYR A 261 -23.71 14.16 3.89
N LEU A 262 -22.90 13.32 3.24
CA LEU A 262 -22.85 13.19 1.78
C LEU A 262 -24.19 12.73 1.20
N TYR A 263 -24.84 11.76 1.83
CA TYR A 263 -26.18 11.30 1.48
C TYR A 263 -27.21 12.44 1.50
N LEU A 264 -27.27 13.20 2.60
CA LEU A 264 -28.22 14.29 2.77
C LEU A 264 -27.94 15.47 1.83
N SER A 265 -26.67 15.72 1.50
CA SER A 265 -26.24 16.82 0.62
C SER A 265 -26.91 16.78 -0.75
N GLY A 266 -27.15 15.58 -1.30
CA GLY A 266 -27.64 15.40 -2.67
C GLY A 266 -26.68 15.88 -3.76
N ARG A 267 -25.39 16.09 -3.44
CA ARG A 267 -24.38 16.56 -4.40
C ARG A 267 -23.62 15.44 -5.10
N VAL A 268 -23.68 14.23 -4.55
CA VAL A 268 -22.89 13.06 -4.97
C VAL A 268 -23.76 11.85 -5.31
N ASP A 269 -23.21 10.91 -6.09
CA ASP A 269 -23.84 9.64 -6.46
C ASP A 269 -23.47 8.56 -5.43
N MET A 270 -24.32 8.42 -4.41
CA MET A 270 -24.11 7.44 -3.33
C MET A 270 -23.99 6.00 -3.84
N LYS A 271 -24.67 5.63 -4.93
CA LYS A 271 -24.58 4.27 -5.47
C LYS A 271 -23.19 3.97 -6.01
N GLN A 272 -22.55 4.94 -6.65
CA GLN A 272 -21.18 4.79 -7.14
C GLN A 272 -20.17 4.79 -5.99
N ILE A 273 -20.41 5.60 -4.95
CA ILE A 273 -19.60 5.60 -3.73
C ILE A 273 -19.68 4.25 -3.01
N GLU A 274 -20.88 3.73 -2.76
CA GLU A 274 -21.10 2.43 -2.09
C GLU A 274 -20.43 1.27 -2.86
N LYS A 275 -20.51 1.27 -4.19
CA LYS A 275 -19.76 0.30 -5.01
C LYS A 275 -18.26 0.44 -4.85
N THR A 276 -17.75 1.68 -4.76
CA THR A 276 -16.32 1.95 -4.57
C THR A 276 -15.86 1.42 -3.22
N ILE A 277 -16.62 1.65 -2.15
CA ILE A 277 -16.37 1.10 -0.81
C ILE A 277 -16.35 -0.44 -0.87
N GLN A 278 -17.34 -1.05 -1.53
CA GLN A 278 -17.42 -2.50 -1.67
C GLN A 278 -16.20 -3.08 -2.41
N TYR A 279 -15.75 -2.42 -3.48
CA TYR A 279 -14.52 -2.81 -4.18
C TYR A 279 -13.29 -2.64 -3.30
N LEU A 280 -13.19 -1.53 -2.55
CA LEU A 280 -12.05 -1.24 -1.70
C LEU A 280 -11.92 -2.26 -0.56
N ILE A 281 -12.99 -2.51 0.19
CA ILE A 281 -13.00 -3.52 1.26
C ILE A 281 -12.70 -4.91 0.69
N GLY A 282 -13.30 -5.27 -0.45
CA GLY A 282 -13.03 -6.54 -1.12
C GLY A 282 -11.61 -6.70 -1.67
N SER A 283 -10.94 -5.58 -1.97
CA SER A 283 -9.53 -5.55 -2.36
C SER A 283 -8.58 -5.54 -1.17
N GLY A 284 -9.05 -5.07 -0.02
CA GLY A 284 -8.21 -4.80 1.15
C GLY A 284 -7.21 -3.66 0.86
N MET A 285 -6.08 -3.71 1.56
CA MET A 285 -4.99 -2.75 1.38
C MET A 285 -3.70 -3.51 1.15
N VAL A 286 -3.09 -3.40 -0.03
CA VAL A 286 -1.76 -3.94 -0.28
C VAL A 286 -1.00 -3.12 -1.32
N SER A 287 0.19 -2.63 -0.96
CA SER A 287 1.03 -1.84 -1.86
C SER A 287 1.47 -2.64 -3.08
N SER A 288 0.92 -2.28 -4.23
CA SER A 288 1.47 -2.64 -5.54
C SER A 288 2.24 -1.44 -6.10
N PHE A 289 3.45 -1.67 -6.62
CA PHE A 289 4.10 -0.70 -7.49
C PHE A 289 4.30 -1.37 -8.86
N LEU A 290 3.34 -1.16 -9.75
CA LEU A 290 3.53 -1.36 -11.18
C LEU A 290 4.26 -0.12 -11.75
N LEU A 291 5.58 -0.08 -11.64
CA LEU A 291 6.37 0.88 -12.43
C LEU A 291 7.73 0.36 -12.88
N PHE A 292 7.85 -0.95 -13.08
CA PHE A 292 9.00 -1.51 -13.81
C PHE A 292 8.64 -2.01 -15.21
N CYS A 293 7.37 -2.33 -15.45
CA CYS A 293 6.93 -2.85 -16.77
C CYS A 293 6.44 -1.75 -17.74
N GLU A 294 5.86 -0.65 -17.26
CA GLU A 294 5.33 0.40 -18.15
C GLU A 294 6.43 1.28 -18.78
N ILE A 295 7.56 1.51 -18.09
CA ILE A 295 8.70 2.26 -18.64
C ILE A 295 9.33 1.53 -19.83
N ILE A 296 9.32 0.19 -19.81
CA ILE A 296 9.85 -0.63 -20.92
C ILE A 296 8.92 -0.58 -22.15
N ILE A 297 7.61 -0.43 -21.93
CA ILE A 297 6.62 -0.41 -23.03
C ILE A 297 6.44 0.99 -23.63
N SER A 298 6.63 2.06 -22.84
CA SER A 298 6.34 3.43 -23.29
C SER A 298 7.50 4.15 -23.99
N HIS A 299 8.75 3.69 -23.83
CA HIS A 299 9.93 4.46 -24.29
C HIS A 299 10.80 3.86 -25.40
N ARG A 300 10.37 2.83 -26.15
CA ARG A 300 11.11 2.25 -27.31
C ARG A 300 12.66 2.27 -27.12
N LEU A 301 13.14 1.86 -25.95
CA LEU A 301 14.57 1.89 -25.67
C LEU A 301 15.25 0.80 -26.51
N GLN A 302 16.37 1.14 -27.14
CA GLN A 302 17.17 0.19 -27.90
C GLN A 302 17.91 -0.75 -26.93
N PHE A 303 18.19 -1.97 -27.38
CA PHE A 303 18.75 -3.08 -26.59
C PHE A 303 19.98 -2.70 -25.74
N GLY A 304 20.77 -1.71 -26.19
CA GLY A 304 21.94 -1.19 -25.47
C GLY A 304 21.61 -0.46 -24.16
N ASP A 305 20.48 0.25 -24.06
CA ASP A 305 20.12 1.03 -22.86
C ASP A 305 19.62 0.14 -21.73
N ILE A 306 19.00 -1.00 -22.09
CA ILE A 306 18.55 -2.03 -21.15
C ILE A 306 19.75 -2.70 -20.48
N LEU A 307 20.83 -2.95 -21.23
CA LEU A 307 22.04 -3.57 -20.72
C LEU A 307 22.79 -2.62 -19.76
N VAL A 308 22.89 -1.34 -20.10
CA VAL A 308 23.48 -0.32 -19.22
C VAL A 308 22.68 -0.18 -17.92
N LEU A 309 21.34 -0.22 -17.99
CA LEU A 309 20.48 -0.18 -16.81
C LEU A 309 20.63 -1.43 -15.94
N PHE A 310 20.69 -2.63 -16.55
CA PHE A 310 20.94 -3.89 -15.83
C PHE A 310 22.31 -3.93 -15.16
N VAL A 311 23.36 -3.47 -15.85
CA VAL A 311 24.72 -3.36 -15.29
C VAL A 311 24.75 -2.34 -14.16
N ARG A 312 24.00 -1.23 -14.27
CA ARG A 312 23.90 -0.23 -13.19
C ARG A 312 23.18 -0.76 -11.96
N ILE A 313 22.08 -1.49 -12.13
CA ILE A 313 21.30 -2.13 -11.05
C ILE A 313 22.12 -3.24 -10.37
N ALA A 314 22.86 -4.03 -11.15
CA ALA A 314 23.77 -5.04 -10.63
C ALA A 314 24.99 -4.43 -9.89
N TRP A 315 25.45 -3.24 -10.31
CA TRP A 315 26.57 -2.53 -9.69
C TRP A 315 26.18 -1.79 -8.40
N THR A 316 24.95 -1.26 -8.30
CA THR A 316 24.47 -0.56 -7.09
C THR A 316 23.94 -1.48 -6.01
N GLY A 317 23.82 -2.79 -6.27
CA GLY A 317 23.29 -3.77 -5.32
C GLY A 317 21.79 -3.61 -5.05
N ASP A 318 21.05 -2.97 -5.94
CA ASP A 318 19.68 -2.49 -5.68
C ASP A 318 18.60 -3.51 -6.07
N PHE A 319 18.87 -4.80 -5.86
CA PHE A 319 17.91 -5.90 -6.08
C PHE A 319 16.82 -5.97 -5.00
N ASP A 320 16.95 -5.21 -3.91
CA ASP A 320 15.98 -5.20 -2.80
C ASP A 320 14.66 -4.46 -3.13
N ASN A 321 14.60 -3.72 -4.24
CA ASN A 321 13.40 -2.97 -4.65
C ASN A 321 12.33 -3.78 -5.41
N LEU A 322 12.48 -5.11 -5.51
CA LEU A 322 11.52 -6.00 -6.19
C LEU A 322 10.53 -6.72 -5.24
N ARG A 323 10.53 -6.40 -3.94
CA ARG A 323 9.69 -7.06 -2.94
C ARG A 323 8.42 -6.24 -2.66
N HIS A 324 7.27 -6.86 -2.90
CA HIS A 324 5.92 -6.25 -2.77
C HIS A 324 5.17 -7.00 -1.66
N SER A 325 4.49 -6.30 -0.74
CA SER A 325 3.72 -6.91 0.36
C SER A 325 2.89 -5.87 1.12
N ASP A 326 1.73 -6.28 1.68
CA ASP A 326 0.86 -5.64 2.70
C ASP A 326 0.75 -4.08 2.65
N PRO A 327 0.37 -3.33 3.71
CA PRO A 327 0.88 -1.97 3.93
C PRO A 327 2.42 -1.91 4.07
N LYS A 328 3.11 -3.01 3.72
CA LYS A 328 4.50 -3.33 4.00
C LYS A 328 4.84 -3.35 5.49
N THR A 329 3.83 -3.56 6.34
CA THR A 329 4.00 -3.71 7.80
C THR A 329 4.43 -5.10 8.20
N GLU A 330 4.23 -6.14 7.36
CA GLU A 330 4.84 -7.46 7.50
C GLU A 330 4.58 -8.12 8.86
N ASN A 331 3.38 -7.92 9.42
CA ASN A 331 3.00 -8.34 10.77
C ASN A 331 3.88 -7.74 11.89
N ASN A 332 4.72 -6.76 11.59
CA ASN A 332 5.71 -6.21 12.51
C ASN A 332 5.17 -4.93 13.16
N PRO A 333 4.95 -4.88 14.49
CA PRO A 333 4.41 -3.69 15.14
C PRO A 333 5.33 -2.47 15.06
N TYR A 334 6.64 -2.63 14.87
CA TYR A 334 7.53 -1.48 14.63
C TYR A 334 7.14 -0.77 13.33
N LEU A 335 6.96 -1.53 12.25
CA LEU A 335 6.51 -1.01 10.96
C LEU A 335 5.06 -0.51 11.05
N GLY A 336 4.19 -1.28 11.71
CA GLY A 336 2.78 -0.96 11.94
C GLY A 336 2.55 0.37 12.65
N PHE A 337 3.20 0.58 13.80
CA PHE A 337 3.01 1.82 14.58
C PHE A 337 3.68 3.04 13.96
N ILE A 338 4.75 2.85 13.17
CA ILE A 338 5.32 3.93 12.34
C ILE A 338 4.35 4.30 11.22
N TYR A 339 3.76 3.31 10.56
CA TYR A 339 2.75 3.51 9.52
C TYR A 339 1.53 4.25 10.09
N THR A 340 0.95 3.81 11.20
CA THR A 340 -0.21 4.49 11.80
C THR A 340 0.13 5.89 12.30
N SER A 341 1.29 6.09 12.93
CA SER A 341 1.74 7.44 13.34
C SER A 341 1.79 8.43 12.16
N PHE A 342 2.18 7.94 10.97
CA PHE A 342 2.20 8.75 9.76
C PHE A 342 0.78 9.00 9.23
N GLN A 343 -0.03 7.95 9.10
CA GLN A 343 -1.37 8.03 8.52
C GLN A 343 -2.31 8.91 9.34
N GLU A 344 -2.31 8.75 10.66
CA GLU A 344 -3.13 9.54 11.59
C GLU A 344 -2.81 11.04 11.50
N ARG A 345 -1.53 11.36 11.22
CA ARG A 345 -1.16 12.75 10.96
C ARG A 345 -1.58 13.21 9.57
N ALA A 346 -1.57 12.34 8.58
CA ALA A 346 -2.04 12.64 7.23
C ALA A 346 -3.55 12.91 7.22
N THR A 347 -4.36 12.08 7.89
CA THR A 347 -5.81 12.26 8.06
C THR A 347 -6.11 13.51 8.88
N PHE A 348 -5.37 13.78 9.97
CA PHE A 348 -5.46 15.05 10.72
C PHE A 348 -5.29 16.28 9.81
N ILE A 349 -4.29 16.27 8.92
CA ILE A 349 -4.03 17.35 7.97
C ILE A 349 -5.16 17.44 6.93
N SER A 350 -5.56 16.30 6.33
CA SER A 350 -6.63 16.24 5.32
C SER A 350 -7.94 16.82 5.88
N HIS A 351 -8.42 16.27 7.00
CA HIS A 351 -9.65 16.72 7.68
C HIS A 351 -9.55 18.16 8.18
N GLY A 352 -8.38 18.59 8.66
CA GLY A 352 -8.15 19.97 9.08
C GLY A 352 -8.21 20.97 7.90
N ASN A 353 -7.72 20.57 6.73
CA ASN A 353 -7.76 21.40 5.52
C ASN A 353 -9.15 21.41 4.89
N THR A 354 -9.85 20.27 4.81
CA THR A 354 -11.25 20.23 4.35
C THR A 354 -12.16 21.03 5.28
N ALA A 355 -11.94 21.00 6.60
CA ALA A 355 -12.65 21.87 7.54
C ALA A 355 -12.48 23.36 7.23
N ARG A 356 -11.27 23.79 6.87
CA ARG A 356 -10.97 25.18 6.50
C ARG A 356 -11.66 25.56 5.20
N LEU A 357 -11.56 24.71 4.18
CA LEU A 357 -12.22 24.92 2.89
C LEU A 357 -13.75 24.97 3.03
N ALA A 358 -14.35 24.08 3.83
CA ALA A 358 -15.78 24.11 4.12
C ALA A 358 -16.22 25.46 4.71
N LYS A 359 -15.43 25.97 5.67
CA LYS A 359 -15.65 27.30 6.25
C LYS A 359 -15.51 28.41 5.22
N ASP A 360 -14.51 28.36 4.35
CA ASP A 360 -14.29 29.35 3.28
C ASP A 360 -15.44 29.36 2.26
N HIS A 361 -16.08 28.20 2.04
CA HIS A 361 -17.32 28.07 1.25
C HIS A 361 -18.60 28.38 2.04
N GLY A 362 -18.50 28.85 3.29
CA GLY A 362 -19.63 29.29 4.10
C GLY A 362 -20.38 28.17 4.86
N ASP A 363 -19.90 26.92 4.81
CA ASP A 363 -20.50 25.81 5.54
C ASP A 363 -19.79 25.57 6.89
N LEU A 364 -20.25 26.29 7.91
CA LEU A 364 -19.70 26.17 9.27
C LEU A 364 -20.02 24.82 9.95
N LYS A 365 -21.13 24.15 9.60
CA LYS A 365 -21.45 22.84 10.20
C LYS A 365 -20.57 21.74 9.62
N LEU A 366 -20.32 21.76 8.30
CA LEU A 366 -19.34 20.86 7.68
C LEU A 366 -17.93 21.12 8.21
N ALA A 367 -17.56 22.39 8.41
CA ALA A 367 -16.29 22.71 9.05
C ALA A 367 -16.18 22.12 10.46
N GLN A 368 -17.26 22.12 11.24
CA GLN A 368 -17.32 21.46 12.55
C GLN A 368 -17.23 19.94 12.43
N ILE A 369 -17.88 19.32 11.45
CA ILE A 369 -17.79 17.88 11.17
C ILE A 369 -16.33 17.48 10.94
N CYS A 370 -15.69 18.06 9.91
CA CYS A 370 -14.31 17.74 9.56
C CYS A 370 -13.33 18.09 10.69
N GLY A 371 -13.53 19.23 11.37
CA GLY A 371 -12.69 19.64 12.49
C GLY A 371 -12.80 18.75 13.72
N THR A 372 -13.98 18.16 13.95
CA THR A 372 -14.21 17.21 15.05
C THR A 372 -13.54 15.87 14.78
N ILE A 373 -13.61 15.39 13.54
CA ILE A 373 -12.89 14.19 13.10
C ILE A 373 -11.38 14.41 13.26
N ALA A 374 -10.84 15.52 12.73
CA ALA A 374 -9.43 15.90 12.91
C ALA A 374 -8.98 15.93 14.38
N ALA A 375 -9.86 16.32 15.31
CA ALA A 375 -9.52 16.32 16.73
C ALA A 375 -9.36 14.91 17.34
N ASP A 376 -10.03 13.91 16.77
CA ASP A 376 -9.83 12.51 17.13
C ASP A 376 -8.53 11.97 16.52
N GLU A 377 -8.29 12.19 15.22
CA GLU A 377 -7.01 11.86 14.54
C GLU A 377 -5.81 12.37 15.36
N LYS A 378 -5.92 13.59 15.89
CA LYS A 378 -4.82 14.18 16.67
C LYS A 378 -4.51 13.41 17.95
N ARG A 379 -5.53 12.85 18.61
CA ARG A 379 -5.34 12.01 19.80
C ARG A 379 -4.72 10.67 19.42
N HIS A 380 -5.17 10.06 18.33
CA HIS A 380 -4.62 8.81 17.83
C HIS A 380 -3.17 8.97 17.39
N GLU A 381 -2.84 10.01 16.62
CA GLU A 381 -1.46 10.40 16.30
C GLU A 381 -0.61 10.49 17.57
N THR A 382 -1.13 11.14 18.63
CA THR A 382 -0.41 11.30 19.89
C THR A 382 -0.16 9.94 20.57
N ALA A 383 -1.13 9.04 20.55
CA ALA A 383 -1.00 7.71 21.13
C ALA A 383 0.01 6.85 20.36
N TYR A 384 -0.09 6.77 19.03
CA TYR A 384 0.84 5.98 18.21
C TYR A 384 2.26 6.53 18.24
N THR A 385 2.43 7.86 18.17
CA THR A 385 3.77 8.46 18.27
C THR A 385 4.42 8.22 19.62
N LYS A 386 3.65 8.13 20.72
CA LYS A 386 4.16 7.71 22.04
C LYS A 386 4.60 6.25 22.06
N ILE A 387 3.89 5.34 21.38
CA ILE A 387 4.31 3.94 21.28
C ILE A 387 5.69 3.87 20.60
N VAL A 388 5.84 4.54 19.46
CA VAL A 388 7.12 4.54 18.72
C VAL A 388 8.22 5.25 19.52
N GLU A 389 7.91 6.34 20.24
CA GLU A 389 8.85 6.97 21.16
C GLU A 389 9.35 5.98 22.22
N LYS A 390 8.45 5.17 22.79
CA LYS A 390 8.83 4.12 23.75
C LYS A 390 9.68 3.02 23.12
N LEU A 391 9.40 2.65 21.87
CA LEU A 391 10.23 1.69 21.13
C LEU A 391 11.64 2.24 20.87
N PHE A 392 11.78 3.54 20.60
CA PHE A 392 13.10 4.18 20.51
C PHE A 392 13.87 4.18 21.83
N GLU A 393 13.21 4.21 22.99
CA GLU A 393 13.89 4.09 24.28
C GLU A 393 14.41 2.68 24.55
N ILE A 394 13.70 1.64 24.09
CA ILE A 394 13.99 0.24 24.41
C ILE A 394 14.88 -0.41 23.36
N ASP A 395 14.61 -0.12 22.09
CA ASP A 395 15.23 -0.77 20.94
C ASP A 395 15.49 0.25 19.81
N PRO A 396 16.38 1.23 20.05
CA PRO A 396 16.61 2.35 19.13
C PRO A 396 17.11 1.90 17.75
N ASP A 397 17.96 0.87 17.71
CA ASP A 397 18.51 0.33 16.46
C ASP A 397 17.43 -0.28 15.57
N ALA A 398 16.61 -1.19 16.11
CA ALA A 398 15.54 -1.80 15.30
C ALA A 398 14.51 -0.75 14.88
N THR A 399 14.17 0.18 15.78
CA THR A 399 13.15 1.19 15.51
C THR A 399 13.58 2.16 14.40
N VAL A 400 14.83 2.64 14.41
CA VAL A 400 15.33 3.52 13.33
C VAL A 400 15.44 2.79 12.00
N MET A 401 15.83 1.51 12.02
CA MET A 401 15.88 0.69 10.81
C MET A 401 14.49 0.44 10.22
N SER A 402 13.50 0.16 11.07
CA SER A 402 12.10 0.02 10.66
C SER A 402 11.53 1.32 10.08
N LEU A 403 11.89 2.48 10.64
CA LEU A 403 11.50 3.77 10.06
C LEU A 403 12.12 3.99 8.69
N ALA A 404 13.42 3.72 8.55
CA ALA A 404 14.10 3.83 7.27
C ALA A 404 13.51 2.86 6.23
N ASP A 405 13.15 1.65 6.64
CA ASP A 405 12.49 0.66 5.79
C ASP A 405 11.14 1.16 5.30
N MET A 406 10.24 1.60 6.18
CA MET A 406 8.95 2.21 5.80
C MET A 406 9.12 3.39 4.84
N MET A 407 10.15 4.22 5.06
CA MET A 407 10.43 5.36 4.18
C MET A 407 10.97 4.97 2.81
N LYS A 408 11.83 3.94 2.72
CA LYS A 408 12.28 3.38 1.42
C LYS A 408 11.10 2.79 0.65
N LYS A 409 10.24 2.09 1.37
CA LYS A 409 9.02 1.47 0.88
C LYS A 409 7.95 2.48 0.46
N LYS A 410 8.07 3.73 0.91
CA LYS A 410 7.06 4.81 0.87
C LYS A 410 5.82 4.44 1.66
N ILE A 411 5.27 5.42 2.37
CA ILE A 411 3.99 5.25 3.07
C ILE A 411 2.88 5.26 2.02
N SER A 412 2.40 4.08 1.65
CA SER A 412 1.29 3.90 0.72
C SER A 412 -0.02 4.30 1.40
N MET A 413 -0.85 5.10 0.72
CA MET A 413 -2.17 5.46 1.24
C MET A 413 -3.06 4.21 1.35
N PRO A 414 -3.89 4.11 2.40
CA PRO A 414 -4.68 2.92 2.63
C PRO A 414 -5.67 2.63 1.50
N ALA A 415 -6.26 3.66 0.91
CA ALA A 415 -7.20 3.53 -0.19
C ALA A 415 -6.56 3.53 -1.60
N HIS A 416 -5.26 3.25 -1.75
CA HIS A 416 -4.59 3.30 -3.07
C HIS A 416 -5.10 2.27 -4.11
N LEU A 417 -5.89 1.29 -3.68
CA LEU A 417 -6.58 0.31 -4.55
C LEU A 417 -8.02 0.73 -4.90
N MET A 418 -8.41 1.97 -4.62
CA MET A 418 -9.74 2.49 -4.89
C MET A 418 -10.14 2.33 -6.36
N TYR A 419 -11.37 1.84 -6.59
CA TYR A 419 -11.91 1.54 -7.92
C TYR A 419 -13.44 1.63 -7.91
N ASP A 420 -14.03 2.31 -8.89
CA ASP A 420 -15.49 2.58 -8.95
C ASP A 420 -16.25 1.69 -9.96
N GLY A 421 -15.55 0.75 -10.59
CA GLY A 421 -16.07 -0.07 -11.69
C GLY A 421 -15.83 0.49 -13.09
N LYS A 422 -15.22 1.67 -13.22
CA LYS A 422 -14.97 2.35 -14.50
C LYS A 422 -13.52 2.86 -14.63
N ASP A 423 -13.01 3.54 -13.61
CA ASP A 423 -11.73 4.25 -13.64
C ASP A 423 -10.63 3.43 -12.96
N ASP A 424 -9.72 2.89 -13.78
CA ASP A 424 -8.59 2.12 -13.30
C ASP A 424 -7.52 2.99 -12.60
N ASN A 425 -7.56 4.32 -12.68
CA ASN A 425 -6.60 5.24 -12.04
C ASN A 425 -7.27 6.17 -11.02
N LEU A 426 -8.42 5.74 -10.48
CA LEU A 426 -9.28 6.56 -9.62
C LEU A 426 -8.54 7.18 -8.43
N PHE A 427 -7.67 6.42 -7.78
CA PHE A 427 -6.87 6.93 -6.66
C PHE A 427 -5.90 8.04 -7.10
N ASP A 428 -5.24 7.91 -8.25
CA ASP A 428 -4.29 8.92 -8.76
C ASP A 428 -5.04 10.19 -9.16
N HIS A 429 -6.20 10.05 -9.80
CA HIS A 429 -7.06 11.19 -10.13
C HIS A 429 -7.58 11.89 -8.88
N PHE A 430 -8.10 11.15 -7.89
CA PHE A 430 -8.51 11.70 -6.59
C PHE A 430 -7.34 12.44 -5.91
N SER A 431 -6.16 11.82 -5.86
CA SER A 431 -4.96 12.40 -5.25
C SER A 431 -4.52 13.69 -5.94
N ALA A 432 -4.65 13.77 -7.26
CA ALA A 432 -4.37 14.99 -8.02
C ALA A 432 -5.35 16.13 -7.66
N VAL A 433 -6.64 15.84 -7.47
CA VAL A 433 -7.63 16.83 -6.98
C VAL A 433 -7.27 17.30 -5.56
N ALA A 434 -6.97 16.37 -4.64
CA ALA A 434 -6.59 16.70 -3.27
C ALA A 434 -5.32 17.56 -3.20
N GLN A 435 -4.30 17.22 -4.00
CA GLN A 435 -3.06 17.99 -4.15
C GLN A 435 -3.34 19.40 -4.69
N ARG A 436 -4.18 19.53 -5.71
CA ARG A 436 -4.53 20.83 -6.33
C ARG A 436 -5.32 21.73 -5.37
N LEU A 437 -6.23 21.17 -4.59
CA LEU A 437 -6.99 21.91 -3.57
C LEU A 437 -6.16 22.22 -2.32
N GLY A 438 -4.95 21.67 -2.19
CA GLY A 438 -4.12 21.83 -1.00
C GLY A 438 -4.69 21.12 0.22
N VAL A 439 -5.50 20.07 0.02
CA VAL A 439 -6.05 19.27 1.12
C VAL A 439 -4.98 18.35 1.68
N TYR A 440 -4.29 17.63 0.80
CA TYR A 440 -3.12 16.83 1.15
C TYR A 440 -2.14 16.81 -0.03
N THR A 441 -0.89 17.18 0.24
CA THR A 441 0.12 17.40 -0.79
C THR A 441 1.41 16.60 -0.54
N ALA A 442 2.26 16.48 -1.56
CA ALA A 442 3.61 15.95 -1.39
C ALA A 442 4.45 16.74 -0.38
N LYS A 443 4.18 18.04 -0.22
CA LYS A 443 4.77 18.87 0.84
C LYS A 443 4.31 18.43 2.22
N ASP A 444 3.02 18.15 2.40
CA ASP A 444 2.48 17.67 3.68
C ASP A 444 3.11 16.32 4.06
N TYR A 445 3.34 15.43 3.09
CA TYR A 445 4.09 14.18 3.32
C TYR A 445 5.49 14.46 3.88
N ALA A 446 6.22 15.43 3.31
CA ALA A 446 7.55 15.81 3.80
C ALA A 446 7.50 16.47 5.19
N ASP A 447 6.48 17.30 5.44
CA ASP A 447 6.24 17.98 6.72
C ASP A 447 5.90 16.98 7.84
N ILE A 448 5.13 15.92 7.54
CA ILE A 448 4.86 14.81 8.47
C ILE A 448 6.16 14.10 8.82
N LEU A 449 6.98 13.75 7.83
CA LEU A 449 8.25 13.06 8.09
C LEU A 449 9.19 13.92 8.93
N GLU A 450 9.36 15.19 8.59
CA GLU A 450 10.17 16.13 9.37
C GLU A 450 9.66 16.27 10.81
N PHE A 451 8.34 16.36 10.98
CA PHE A 451 7.71 16.37 12.30
C PHE A 451 8.04 15.10 13.09
N LEU A 452 7.90 13.91 12.51
CA LEU A 452 8.15 12.64 13.20
C LEU A 452 9.63 12.47 13.57
N VAL A 453 10.54 12.86 12.67
CA VAL A 453 12.00 12.91 12.93
C VAL A 453 12.32 13.80 14.13
N GLY A 454 11.73 14.99 14.19
CA GLY A 454 11.88 15.91 15.32
C GLY A 454 11.22 15.38 16.59
N ARG A 455 10.00 14.84 16.49
CA ARG A 455 9.19 14.33 17.62
C ARG A 455 9.89 13.18 18.34
N TRP A 456 10.54 12.29 17.60
CA TRP A 456 11.32 11.18 18.13
C TRP A 456 12.79 11.52 18.37
N LYS A 457 13.21 12.76 18.09
CA LYS A 457 14.59 13.27 18.31
C LYS A 457 15.66 12.41 17.62
N ILE A 458 15.35 11.93 16.42
CA ILE A 458 16.18 10.93 15.72
C ILE A 458 17.58 11.46 15.44
N GLU A 459 17.73 12.74 15.09
CA GLU A 459 19.04 13.36 14.82
C GLU A 459 20.01 13.27 16.00
N ASN A 460 19.48 13.28 17.23
CA ASN A 460 20.28 13.30 18.46
C ASN A 460 20.53 11.90 19.03
N MET A 461 20.05 10.84 18.36
CA MET A 461 20.25 9.47 18.83
C MET A 461 21.72 9.05 18.73
N THR A 462 22.23 8.49 19.82
CA THR A 462 23.60 7.97 19.93
C THR A 462 23.58 6.51 20.33
N GLY A 463 24.70 5.79 20.14
CA GLY A 463 24.80 4.37 20.50
C GLY A 463 24.23 3.40 19.47
N LEU A 464 23.82 3.90 18.29
CA LEU A 464 23.33 3.07 17.19
C LEU A 464 24.44 2.24 16.56
N SER A 465 24.09 1.08 16.01
CA SER A 465 24.98 0.25 15.18
C SER A 465 25.39 0.97 13.88
N GLY A 466 26.29 0.37 13.11
CA GLY A 466 26.67 0.91 11.80
C GLY A 466 25.51 0.96 10.81
N GLU A 467 24.56 0.02 10.89
CA GLU A 467 23.34 0.02 10.08
C GLU A 467 22.33 1.03 10.61
N GLY A 468 22.13 1.11 11.92
CA GLY A 468 21.28 2.09 12.58
C GLY A 468 21.68 3.53 12.24
N ARG A 469 22.99 3.85 12.21
CA ARG A 469 23.47 5.17 11.79
C ARG A 469 23.17 5.48 10.31
N ARG A 470 23.31 4.51 9.41
CA ARG A 470 22.93 4.70 7.99
C ARG A 470 21.44 4.93 7.83
N ALA A 471 20.62 4.21 8.60
CA ALA A 471 19.18 4.42 8.65
C ALA A 471 18.83 5.82 9.19
N GLN A 472 19.47 6.25 10.28
CA GLN A 472 19.34 7.58 10.87
C GLN A 472 19.67 8.68 9.85
N GLU A 473 20.85 8.63 9.21
CA GLU A 473 21.28 9.60 8.20
C GLU A 473 20.30 9.66 7.03
N PHE A 474 19.84 8.51 6.54
CA PHE A 474 18.86 8.42 5.46
C PHE A 474 17.55 9.12 5.83
N VAL A 475 16.98 8.79 6.99
CA VAL A 475 15.69 9.34 7.43
C VAL A 475 15.78 10.85 7.67
N CYS A 476 16.83 11.33 8.33
CA CYS A 476 16.97 12.77 8.64
C CYS A 476 17.17 13.62 7.38
N GLY A 477 17.85 13.10 6.34
CA GLY A 477 18.03 13.82 5.07
C GLY A 477 16.84 13.70 4.10
N LEU A 478 15.88 12.82 4.37
CA LEU A 478 14.81 12.52 3.42
C LEU A 478 13.77 13.66 3.25
N PRO A 479 13.32 14.39 4.29
CA PRO A 479 12.37 15.49 4.12
C PRO A 479 12.82 16.52 3.09
N GLN A 480 14.06 17.02 3.20
CA GLN A 480 14.57 18.02 2.25
C GLN A 480 14.72 17.44 0.84
N ARG A 481 15.03 16.14 0.72
CA ARG A 481 15.09 15.46 -0.59
C ARG A 481 13.70 15.38 -1.24
N ILE A 482 12.65 15.07 -0.47
CA ILE A 482 11.27 15.01 -0.98
C ILE A 482 10.82 16.40 -1.47
N ARG A 483 11.02 17.45 -0.65
CA ARG A 483 10.68 18.84 -1.04
C ARG A 483 11.32 19.25 -2.36
N ARG A 484 12.63 18.99 -2.55
CA ARG A 484 13.34 19.30 -3.79
C ARG A 484 12.83 18.52 -5.01
N LEU A 485 12.34 17.29 -4.81
CA LEU A 485 11.76 16.50 -5.89
C LEU A 485 10.37 17.03 -6.28
N GLU A 486 9.57 17.43 -5.30
CA GLU A 486 8.26 18.05 -5.52
C GLU A 486 8.39 19.38 -6.27
N GLU A 487 9.26 20.29 -5.82
CA GLU A 487 9.50 21.59 -6.49
C GLU A 487 9.84 21.41 -7.98
N ARG A 488 10.65 20.39 -8.31
CA ARG A 488 11.01 20.04 -9.69
C ARG A 488 9.84 19.45 -10.47
N ALA A 489 8.96 18.69 -9.81
CA ALA A 489 7.77 18.11 -10.43
C ALA A 489 6.72 19.19 -10.73
N GLN A 490 6.48 20.11 -9.80
CA GLN A 490 5.59 21.27 -9.99
C GLN A 490 6.08 22.18 -11.12
N GLY A 491 7.40 22.43 -11.22
CA GLY A 491 7.99 23.19 -12.33
C GLY A 491 7.85 22.54 -13.71
N ARG A 492 7.41 21.27 -13.79
CA ARG A 492 7.15 20.51 -15.03
C ARG A 492 5.67 20.18 -15.24
N ALA A 493 4.78 20.69 -14.39
CA ALA A 493 3.36 20.37 -14.46
C ALA A 493 2.78 20.74 -15.83
N LYS A 494 2.10 19.77 -16.47
CA LYS A 494 1.37 19.94 -17.72
C LYS A 494 0.04 20.67 -17.49
N GLU A 495 -0.60 21.11 -18.57
CA GLU A 495 -1.96 21.65 -18.53
C GLU A 495 -2.94 20.70 -17.83
N LEU A 496 -3.76 21.28 -16.96
CA LEU A 496 -4.80 20.57 -16.22
C LEU A 496 -5.80 19.95 -17.19
N SER A 497 -6.01 18.64 -17.08
CA SER A 497 -6.93 17.90 -17.94
C SER A 497 -8.24 17.61 -17.21
N PRO A 498 -9.41 17.85 -17.82
CA PRO A 498 -10.68 17.49 -17.20
C PRO A 498 -10.90 15.97 -17.26
N VAL A 499 -11.19 15.37 -16.10
CA VAL A 499 -11.51 13.94 -15.95
C VAL A 499 -12.88 13.79 -15.29
N PRO A 500 -13.79 12.95 -15.82
CA PRO A 500 -15.08 12.69 -15.18
C PRO A 500 -14.93 11.81 -13.95
N PHE A 501 -15.64 12.16 -12.87
CA PHE A 501 -15.71 11.33 -11.65
C PHE A 501 -17.11 10.77 -11.44
N SER A 502 -17.24 9.46 -11.32
CA SER A 502 -18.55 8.83 -11.15
C SER A 502 -19.24 9.21 -9.83
N TRP A 503 -18.47 9.54 -8.80
CA TRP A 503 -18.97 10.01 -7.50
C TRP A 503 -19.75 11.32 -7.57
N VAL A 504 -19.52 12.13 -8.60
CA VAL A 504 -20.25 13.39 -8.83
C VAL A 504 -21.06 13.30 -10.13
N PHE A 505 -21.66 12.15 -10.39
CA PHE A 505 -22.52 11.91 -11.57
C PHE A 505 -21.79 12.13 -12.91
N ASP A 506 -20.55 11.65 -13.00
CA ASP A 506 -19.66 11.76 -14.16
C ASP A 506 -19.36 13.23 -14.59
N ARG A 507 -19.57 14.21 -13.69
CA ARG A 507 -19.14 15.61 -13.91
C ARG A 507 -17.61 15.69 -13.96
N SER A 508 -17.09 16.54 -14.83
CA SER A 508 -15.64 16.66 -15.09
C SER A 508 -14.94 17.60 -14.12
N ILE A 509 -13.86 17.10 -13.51
CA ILE A 509 -13.01 17.80 -12.56
C ILE A 509 -11.62 17.95 -13.17
N LYS A 510 -10.96 19.08 -12.95
CA LYS A 510 -9.60 19.30 -13.44
C LYS A 510 -8.60 18.54 -12.56
N ILE A 511 -7.65 17.83 -13.16
CA ILE A 511 -6.54 17.18 -12.46
C ILE A 511 -5.19 17.69 -12.94
#